data_AF-A0A4Q4XUK1-F1
#
_entry.id   AF-A0A4Q4XUK1-F1
#
_cell.length_a   1.000
_cell.length_b   1.000
_cell.length_c   1.000
_cell.angle_alpha   90.00
_cell.angle_beta   90.00
_cell.angle_gamma   90.00
#
_symmetry.space_group_name_H-M   'P 1'
#
loop_
_entity.id
_entity.type
_entity.pdbx_description
1 polymer ?
#
loop_
_entity_poly.entity_id
_entity_poly.type
_entity_poly.pdbx_seq_one_letter_code
_entity_poly.pdbx_strand_id
1 'polypeptide(L)'
;MAEPNDNAIKVSPAWGSLPAEQFLIRNWDPVSSLAPDEQRRTLIRAFLAMENVPAEWCQKANNGSISRVPTESEVQSILAPWRPLSLRKVAAHIWQDRPEGLIILRTHYGNDDEAAAKFEEWLDREMGNCGFSDEEDNWWRILDDRERFNLPDDQWHRALDVLPELVGYSGRTRLPNAEELATTRSMADLFRSSHPDLIDENYYSSLSQENVLDDLVLYEAQRRWLAIANRDSFESEDENKVDSFRLLMLDGHGNIVKESDIWPEEIPMLLNTPDRGQFRDSRWWVFGAKARLY
;
A
#
# COMPACT_ATOMS: atom_id res chain seq x y z
N MET A 1 -27.70 -27.10 34.40
CA MET A 1 -26.82 -25.92 34.23
C MET A 1 -26.29 -26.00 32.82
N ALA A 2 -26.75 -25.12 31.94
CA ALA A 2 -26.26 -25.07 30.57
C ALA A 2 -24.91 -24.33 30.59
N GLU A 3 -23.89 -24.96 30.01
CA GLU A 3 -22.59 -24.32 29.77
C GLU A 3 -22.78 -23.11 28.85
N PRO A 4 -22.08 -21.99 29.10
CA PRO A 4 -22.11 -20.86 28.17
C PRO A 4 -21.45 -21.29 26.87
N ASN A 5 -22.20 -21.12 25.78
CA ASN A 5 -21.81 -21.44 24.42
C ASN A 5 -20.69 -20.47 23.98
N ASP A 6 -19.45 -20.79 24.33
CA ASP A 6 -18.23 -20.01 24.03
C ASP A 6 -17.75 -20.25 22.59
N ASN A 7 -18.68 -20.14 21.64
CA ASN A 7 -18.42 -20.36 20.22
C ASN A 7 -18.91 -19.18 19.35
N ALA A 8 -18.90 -17.97 19.92
CA ALA A 8 -18.87 -16.78 19.09
C ALA A 8 -17.50 -16.73 18.42
N ILE A 9 -17.43 -17.13 17.15
CA ILE A 9 -16.23 -17.02 16.32
C ILE A 9 -15.68 -15.60 16.50
N LYS A 10 -14.56 -15.47 17.21
CA LYS A 10 -13.95 -14.18 17.50
C LYS A 10 -13.46 -13.59 16.19
N VAL A 11 -14.16 -12.58 15.70
CA VAL A 11 -13.82 -11.90 14.44
C VAL A 11 -12.40 -11.35 14.54
N SER A 12 -11.55 -11.73 13.59
CA SER A 12 -10.15 -11.29 13.50
C SER A 12 -9.90 -10.59 12.15
N PRO A 13 -9.41 -9.34 12.13
CA PRO A 13 -9.12 -8.51 13.31
C PRO A 13 -10.40 -8.02 14.01
N ALA A 14 -10.31 -7.75 15.32
CA ALA A 14 -11.45 -7.26 16.10
C ALA A 14 -11.96 -5.92 15.53
N TRP A 15 -13.27 -5.68 15.58
CA TRP A 15 -13.85 -4.40 15.13
C TRP A 15 -13.33 -3.24 15.98
N GLY A 16 -12.95 -2.15 15.31
CA GLY A 16 -12.32 -0.98 15.92
C GLY A 16 -10.80 -1.10 16.08
N SER A 17 -10.16 -2.20 15.70
CA SER A 17 -8.70 -2.32 15.85
C SER A 17 -7.90 -1.46 14.86
N LEU A 18 -8.51 -1.04 13.75
CA LEU A 18 -7.87 -0.24 12.72
C LEU A 18 -8.11 1.27 12.96
N PRO A 19 -7.12 2.15 12.71
CA PRO A 19 -7.32 3.58 12.90
C PRO A 19 -8.38 4.21 12.01
N ALA A 20 -8.53 3.74 10.78
CA ALA A 20 -9.60 4.20 9.90
C ALA A 20 -10.99 3.84 10.47
N GLU A 21 -11.13 2.66 11.10
CA GLU A 21 -12.36 2.29 11.82
C GLU A 21 -12.57 3.19 13.05
N GLN A 22 -11.51 3.46 13.82
CA GLN A 22 -11.57 4.38 14.96
C GLN A 22 -12.00 5.80 14.55
N PHE A 23 -11.55 6.27 13.39
CA PHE A 23 -11.94 7.55 12.83
C PHE A 23 -13.40 7.56 12.41
N LEU A 24 -13.86 6.54 11.67
CA LEU A 24 -15.24 6.42 11.24
C LEU A 24 -16.21 6.47 12.42
N ILE A 25 -16.01 5.62 13.43
CA ILE A 25 -16.95 5.53 14.56
C ILE A 25 -16.94 6.75 15.48
N ARG A 26 -15.92 7.62 15.41
CA ARG A 26 -15.86 8.87 16.18
C ARG A 26 -16.48 10.05 15.46
N ASN A 27 -16.46 10.03 14.14
CA ASN A 27 -16.89 11.13 13.30
C ASN A 27 -18.17 10.81 12.51
N TRP A 28 -18.78 9.66 12.77
CA TRP A 28 -20.07 9.30 12.22
C TRP A 28 -21.16 10.21 12.78
N ASP A 29 -21.92 10.82 11.88
CA ASP A 29 -23.07 11.65 12.18
C ASP A 29 -24.35 10.92 11.73
N PRO A 30 -25.15 10.35 12.65
CA PRO A 30 -26.37 9.63 12.32
C PRO A 30 -27.50 10.53 11.81
N VAL A 31 -27.40 11.86 11.96
CA VAL A 31 -28.39 12.82 11.45
C VAL A 31 -27.93 13.53 10.18
N SER A 32 -26.79 13.11 9.62
CA SER A 32 -26.26 13.62 8.36
C SER A 32 -27.29 13.46 7.24
N SER A 33 -27.38 14.46 6.35
CA SER A 33 -28.20 14.39 5.14
C SER A 33 -27.56 13.55 4.03
N LEU A 34 -26.30 13.14 4.19
CA LEU A 34 -25.59 12.33 3.20
C LEU A 34 -26.06 10.87 3.26
N ALA A 35 -26.01 10.18 2.12
CA ALA A 35 -26.17 8.74 2.11
C ALA A 35 -25.03 8.08 2.91
N PRO A 36 -25.26 6.95 3.62
CA PRO A 36 -24.23 6.32 4.43
C PRO A 36 -22.92 6.07 3.68
N ASP A 37 -22.98 5.59 2.44
CA ASP A 37 -21.79 5.33 1.62
C ASP A 37 -20.99 6.60 1.30
N GLU A 38 -21.70 7.71 1.05
CA GLU A 38 -21.11 9.02 0.76
C GLU A 38 -20.47 9.63 2.01
N GLN A 39 -21.13 9.48 3.16
CA GLN A 39 -20.58 9.89 4.45
C GLN A 39 -19.31 9.09 4.78
N ARG A 40 -19.32 7.76 4.61
CA ARG A 40 -18.12 6.93 4.82
C ARG A 40 -16.98 7.40 3.93
N ARG A 41 -17.24 7.61 2.64
CA ARG A 41 -16.23 8.10 1.68
C ARG A 41 -15.65 9.45 2.10
N THR A 42 -16.51 10.38 2.52
CA THR A 42 -16.10 11.71 2.99
C THR A 42 -15.21 11.60 4.23
N LEU A 43 -15.59 10.76 5.20
CA LEU A 43 -14.80 10.54 6.40
C LEU A 43 -13.46 9.85 6.12
N ILE A 44 -13.41 8.88 5.20
CA ILE A 44 -12.13 8.25 4.82
C ILE A 44 -11.19 9.24 4.15
N ARG A 45 -11.71 10.14 3.31
CA ARG A 45 -10.89 11.22 2.72
C ARG A 45 -10.40 12.21 3.77
N ALA A 46 -11.22 12.53 4.78
CA ALA A 46 -10.78 13.32 5.92
C ALA A 46 -9.69 12.61 6.74
N PHE A 47 -9.80 11.29 6.92
CA PHE A 47 -8.77 10.47 7.56
C PHE A 47 -7.44 10.44 6.78
N LEU A 48 -7.51 10.38 5.45
CA LEU A 48 -6.33 10.47 4.58
C LEU A 48 -5.64 11.83 4.66
N ALA A 49 -6.40 12.90 4.87
CA ALA A 49 -5.87 14.26 5.03
C ALA A 49 -5.27 14.55 6.42
N MET A 50 -5.39 13.63 7.39
CA MET A 50 -4.75 13.81 8.69
C MET A 50 -3.23 13.71 8.56
N GLU A 51 -2.50 14.65 9.16
CA GLU A 51 -1.02 14.61 9.24
C GLU A 51 -0.52 13.49 10.15
N ASN A 52 -1.24 13.30 11.27
CA ASN A 52 -0.85 12.40 12.34
C ASN A 52 -2.03 11.54 12.75
N VAL A 53 -1.87 10.23 12.67
CA VAL A 53 -2.85 9.29 13.23
C VAL A 53 -2.54 9.11 14.72
N PRO A 54 -3.50 9.38 15.63
CA PRO A 54 -3.28 9.24 17.07
C PRO A 54 -2.81 7.83 17.44
N ALA A 55 -1.76 7.77 18.26
CA ALA A 55 -1.10 6.52 18.63
C ALA A 55 -2.07 5.55 19.34
N GLU A 56 -3.01 6.08 20.12
CA GLU A 56 -4.02 5.28 20.81
C GLU A 56 -5.01 4.58 19.87
N TRP A 57 -5.17 5.06 18.64
CA TRP A 57 -6.00 4.37 17.63
C TRP A 57 -5.29 3.18 16.99
N CYS A 58 -3.95 3.12 17.14
CA CYS A 58 -3.14 2.03 16.60
C CYS A 58 -2.98 0.94 17.67
N GLN A 59 -3.64 -0.21 17.50
CA GLN A 59 -3.61 -1.30 18.47
C GLN A 59 -2.18 -1.72 18.89
N LYS A 60 -1.24 -1.81 17.93
CA LYS A 60 0.16 -2.15 18.19
C LYS A 60 0.89 -1.10 19.03
N ALA A 61 0.63 0.19 18.77
CA ALA A 61 1.21 1.28 19.56
C ALA A 61 0.52 1.43 20.93
N ASN A 62 -0.71 0.95 21.07
CA ASN A 62 -1.51 1.01 22.31
C ASN A 62 -1.47 -0.30 23.12
N ASN A 63 -0.32 -0.99 23.15
CA ASN A 63 -0.12 -2.22 23.93
C ASN A 63 -1.17 -3.31 23.68
N GLY A 64 -1.67 -3.44 22.44
CA GLY A 64 -2.70 -4.41 22.08
C GLY A 64 -4.13 -3.97 22.39
N SER A 65 -4.33 -2.79 22.99
CA SER A 65 -5.64 -2.27 23.39
C SER A 65 -6.34 -1.50 22.29
N ILE A 66 -7.65 -1.69 22.17
CA ILE A 66 -8.52 -0.92 21.27
C ILE A 66 -8.99 0.33 22.03
N SER A 67 -8.68 1.52 21.53
CA SER A 67 -9.03 2.79 22.20
C SER A 67 -10.53 2.95 22.44
N ARG A 68 -11.37 2.61 21.44
CA ARG A 68 -12.83 2.58 21.59
C ARG A 68 -13.38 1.33 20.93
N VAL A 69 -14.01 0.48 21.72
CA VAL A 69 -14.71 -0.71 21.21
C VAL A 69 -16.02 -0.25 20.56
N PRO A 70 -16.26 -0.56 19.27
CA PRO A 70 -17.51 -0.22 18.62
C PRO A 70 -18.67 -1.04 19.17
N THR A 71 -19.85 -0.44 19.22
CA THR A 71 -21.09 -1.14 19.53
C THR A 71 -21.53 -2.01 18.35
N GLU A 72 -22.38 -3.01 18.60
CA GLU A 72 -22.92 -3.88 17.55
C GLU A 72 -23.64 -3.08 16.45
N SER A 73 -24.39 -2.03 16.83
CA SER A 73 -25.07 -1.16 15.89
C SER A 73 -24.10 -0.40 14.98
N GLU A 74 -22.98 0.08 15.52
CA GLU A 74 -21.93 0.76 14.74
C GLU A 74 -21.21 -0.23 13.80
N VAL A 75 -20.97 -1.45 14.26
CA VAL A 75 -20.42 -2.51 13.40
C VAL A 75 -21.35 -2.75 12.21
N GLN A 76 -22.64 -2.97 12.46
CA GLN A 76 -23.61 -3.32 11.42
C GLN A 76 -23.93 -2.18 10.46
N SER A 77 -23.95 -0.92 10.92
CA SER A 77 -24.34 0.23 10.10
C SER A 77 -23.17 0.99 9.47
N ILE A 78 -22.02 1.01 10.15
CA ILE A 78 -20.86 1.83 9.75
C ILE A 78 -19.76 0.95 9.17
N LEU A 79 -19.27 -0.04 9.93
CA LEU A 79 -18.00 -0.72 9.60
C LEU A 79 -18.16 -1.91 8.66
N ALA A 80 -19.07 -2.83 8.95
CA ALA A 80 -19.27 -4.05 8.17
C ALA A 80 -19.72 -3.79 6.72
N PRO A 81 -20.60 -2.81 6.44
CA PRO A 81 -20.96 -2.47 5.06
C PRO A 81 -19.81 -1.83 4.26
N TRP A 82 -18.85 -1.20 4.94
CA TRP A 82 -17.75 -0.51 4.29
C TRP A 82 -16.67 -1.44 3.78
N ARG A 83 -16.25 -2.42 4.61
CA ARG A 83 -15.11 -3.27 4.30
C ARG A 83 -15.35 -4.72 4.75
N PRO A 84 -15.25 -5.70 3.84
CA PRO A 84 -15.38 -7.10 4.19
C PRO A 84 -14.22 -7.58 5.07
N LEU A 85 -14.43 -8.67 5.80
CA LEU A 85 -13.43 -9.22 6.72
C LEU A 85 -12.09 -9.56 6.04
N SER A 86 -12.10 -10.00 4.77
CA SER A 86 -10.89 -10.27 3.98
C SER A 86 -10.00 -9.04 3.87
N LEU A 87 -10.55 -7.91 3.40
CA LEU A 87 -9.82 -6.66 3.25
C LEU A 87 -9.45 -6.03 4.61
N ARG A 88 -10.20 -6.31 5.68
CA ARG A 88 -9.80 -5.90 7.04
C ARG A 88 -8.53 -6.60 7.52
N LYS A 89 -8.37 -7.89 7.20
CA LYS A 89 -7.11 -8.60 7.48
C LYS A 89 -5.95 -7.96 6.72
N VAL A 90 -6.14 -7.69 5.43
CA VAL A 90 -5.13 -7.03 4.58
C VAL A 90 -4.74 -5.68 5.16
N ALA A 91 -5.73 -4.86 5.52
CA ALA A 91 -5.52 -3.56 6.15
C ALA A 91 -4.73 -3.65 7.47
N ALA A 92 -5.06 -4.63 8.32
CA ALA A 92 -4.35 -4.83 9.58
C ALA A 92 -2.87 -5.18 9.34
N HIS A 93 -2.60 -6.10 8.42
CA HIS A 93 -1.25 -6.52 8.09
C HIS A 93 -0.43 -5.36 7.51
N ILE A 94 -0.98 -4.67 6.50
CA ILE A 94 -0.37 -3.48 5.90
C ILE A 94 -0.07 -2.42 6.97
N TRP A 95 -1.04 -2.12 7.84
CA TRP A 95 -0.88 -1.05 8.81
C TRP A 95 0.11 -1.40 9.95
N GLN A 96 0.08 -2.63 10.44
CA GLN A 96 0.77 -3.03 11.68
C GLN A 96 2.17 -3.60 11.44
N ASP A 97 2.35 -4.39 10.39
CA ASP A 97 3.59 -5.15 10.17
C ASP A 97 4.54 -4.45 9.22
N ARG A 98 4.08 -3.34 8.61
CA ARG A 98 4.83 -2.52 7.66
C ARG A 98 5.53 -3.43 6.62
N PRO A 99 4.79 -4.34 5.97
CA PRO A 99 5.44 -5.28 5.10
C PRO A 99 6.05 -4.52 3.92
N GLU A 100 7.32 -4.82 3.64
CA GLU A 100 8.04 -4.25 2.52
C GLU A 100 7.58 -4.95 1.23
N GLY A 101 7.37 -4.16 0.18
CA GLY A 101 7.00 -4.75 -1.11
C GLY A 101 6.20 -3.85 -2.05
N LEU A 102 5.77 -4.50 -3.12
CA LEU A 102 4.85 -4.01 -4.12
C LEU A 102 3.46 -4.58 -3.82
N ILE A 103 2.45 -3.73 -3.85
CA ILE A 103 1.05 -4.14 -3.86
C ILE A 103 0.55 -4.05 -5.29
N ILE A 104 -0.08 -5.11 -5.78
CA ILE A 104 -0.71 -5.17 -7.10
C ILE A 104 -2.21 -4.97 -6.92
N LEU A 105 -2.75 -3.94 -7.54
CA LEU A 105 -4.17 -3.62 -7.58
C LEU A 105 -4.73 -3.91 -8.96
N ARG A 106 -5.66 -4.85 -9.06
CA ARG A 106 -6.38 -5.09 -10.32
C ARG A 106 -7.58 -4.18 -10.39
N THR A 107 -7.60 -3.29 -11.39
CA THR A 107 -8.75 -2.40 -11.63
C THR A 107 -9.58 -2.77 -12.84
N HIS A 108 -9.00 -3.54 -13.77
CA HIS A 108 -9.72 -4.01 -14.96
C HIS A 108 -9.91 -5.53 -14.93
N TYR A 109 -11.13 -5.93 -15.25
CA TYR A 109 -11.55 -7.33 -15.21
C TYR A 109 -11.89 -7.91 -16.59
N GLY A 110 -12.07 -7.07 -17.61
CA GLY A 110 -12.32 -7.50 -19.00
C GLY A 110 -13.45 -8.52 -19.16
N ASN A 111 -13.32 -9.37 -20.19
CA ASN A 111 -14.02 -10.65 -20.28
C ASN A 111 -13.31 -11.66 -19.38
N ASP A 112 -13.99 -12.06 -18.29
CA ASP A 112 -13.35 -12.62 -17.08
C ASP A 112 -12.34 -13.74 -17.33
N ASP A 113 -12.61 -14.69 -18.22
CA ASP A 113 -11.83 -15.92 -18.28
C ASP A 113 -10.41 -15.70 -18.84
N GLU A 114 -10.27 -14.96 -19.95
CA GLU A 114 -8.96 -14.69 -20.57
C GLU A 114 -8.14 -13.70 -19.75
N ALA A 115 -8.78 -12.63 -19.26
CA ALA A 115 -8.10 -11.62 -18.45
C ALA A 115 -7.67 -12.19 -17.08
N ALA A 116 -8.47 -13.05 -16.46
CA ALA A 116 -8.08 -13.73 -15.24
C ALA A 116 -6.94 -14.71 -15.49
N ALA A 117 -7.00 -15.54 -16.54
CA ALA A 117 -5.92 -16.48 -16.86
C ALA A 117 -4.59 -15.76 -17.13
N LYS A 118 -4.63 -14.64 -17.86
CA LYS A 118 -3.45 -13.80 -18.11
C LYS A 118 -2.89 -13.18 -16.82
N PHE A 119 -3.77 -12.69 -15.94
CA PHE A 119 -3.36 -12.11 -14.66
C PHE A 119 -2.73 -13.17 -13.75
N GLU A 120 -3.33 -14.36 -13.64
CA GLU A 120 -2.78 -15.52 -12.93
C GLU A 120 -1.41 -15.93 -13.49
N GLU A 121 -1.24 -15.98 -14.82
CA GLU A 121 0.05 -16.29 -15.45
C GLU A 121 1.14 -15.29 -15.03
N TRP A 122 0.84 -13.99 -15.05
CA TRP A 122 1.80 -12.96 -14.61
C TRP A 122 2.19 -13.13 -13.14
N LEU A 123 1.23 -13.48 -12.28
CA LEU A 123 1.48 -13.72 -10.85
C LEU A 123 2.34 -14.97 -10.64
N ASP A 124 1.99 -16.10 -11.26
CA ASP A 124 2.70 -17.37 -11.11
C ASP A 124 4.15 -17.29 -11.61
N ARG A 125 4.34 -16.69 -12.79
CA ARG A 125 5.64 -16.68 -13.47
C ARG A 125 6.67 -15.78 -12.79
N GLU A 126 6.23 -14.63 -12.28
CA GLU A 126 7.14 -13.55 -11.86
C GLU A 126 7.11 -13.27 -10.36
N MET A 127 5.98 -13.47 -9.68
CA MET A 127 5.92 -13.32 -8.21
C MET A 127 6.43 -14.58 -7.49
N GLY A 128 6.30 -15.77 -8.09
CA GLY A 128 6.86 -17.02 -7.57
C GLY A 128 8.40 -17.04 -7.56
N ASN A 129 9.06 -16.24 -8.40
CA ASN A 129 10.51 -16.22 -8.55
C ASN A 129 11.21 -15.14 -7.71
N CYS A 130 10.45 -14.32 -6.98
CA CYS A 130 10.98 -13.26 -6.12
C CYS A 130 11.55 -13.77 -4.78
N GLY A 131 11.74 -15.09 -4.61
CA GLY A 131 12.23 -15.70 -3.36
C GLY A 131 11.19 -15.74 -2.23
N PHE A 132 9.91 -15.51 -2.55
CA PHE A 132 8.79 -15.68 -1.63
C PHE A 132 8.39 -17.16 -1.62
N SER A 133 9.02 -17.95 -0.75
CA SER A 133 8.93 -19.41 -0.80
C SER A 133 7.56 -19.98 -0.41
N ASP A 134 6.67 -19.19 0.20
CA ASP A 134 5.41 -19.70 0.75
C ASP A 134 4.22 -18.81 0.35
N GLU A 135 3.20 -19.42 -0.25
CA GLU A 135 1.90 -18.80 -0.56
C GLU A 135 1.26 -18.13 0.67
N GLU A 136 1.63 -18.58 1.88
CA GLU A 136 1.21 -18.01 3.17
C GLU A 136 1.68 -16.56 3.38
N ASP A 137 2.69 -16.07 2.66
CA ASP A 137 3.28 -14.74 2.88
C ASP A 137 2.78 -13.64 1.92
N ASN A 138 2.02 -13.98 0.86
CA ASN A 138 1.67 -13.04 -0.22
C ASN A 138 0.18 -12.64 -0.30
N TRP A 139 -0.70 -13.21 0.54
CA TRP A 139 -2.15 -13.00 0.50
C TRP A 139 -2.63 -11.53 0.62
N TRP A 140 -1.76 -10.63 1.10
CA TRP A 140 -2.06 -9.21 1.28
C TRP A 140 -1.58 -8.32 0.12
N ARG A 141 -0.76 -8.85 -0.78
CA ARG A 141 -0.12 -8.10 -1.87
C ARG A 141 -1.00 -7.93 -3.09
N ILE A 142 -1.87 -8.89 -3.35
CA ILE A 142 -2.72 -8.92 -4.54
C ILE A 142 -4.12 -8.47 -4.12
N LEU A 143 -4.52 -7.29 -4.60
CA LEU A 143 -5.86 -6.73 -4.40
C LEU A 143 -6.68 -7.05 -5.65
N ASP A 144 -7.24 -8.26 -5.67
CA ASP A 144 -8.13 -8.74 -6.72
C ASP A 144 -9.55 -8.97 -6.17
N ASP A 145 -10.36 -7.90 -6.14
CA ASP A 145 -11.77 -7.95 -5.74
C ASP A 145 -12.62 -7.07 -6.67
N ARG A 146 -13.31 -7.71 -7.62
CA ARG A 146 -14.09 -7.02 -8.65
C ARG A 146 -15.15 -6.09 -8.08
N GLU A 147 -15.80 -6.45 -6.97
CA GLU A 147 -16.88 -5.64 -6.41
C GLU A 147 -16.37 -4.31 -5.86
N ARG A 148 -15.11 -4.25 -5.40
CA ARG A 148 -14.51 -3.05 -4.79
C ARG A 148 -13.55 -2.32 -5.71
N PHE A 149 -12.85 -3.05 -6.59
CA PHE A 149 -11.72 -2.50 -7.35
C PHE A 149 -11.95 -2.45 -8.86
N ASN A 150 -13.08 -2.95 -9.39
CA ASN A 150 -13.43 -2.69 -10.79
C ASN A 150 -13.74 -1.21 -11.01
N LEU A 151 -12.70 -0.45 -11.35
CA LEU A 151 -12.67 1.00 -11.36
C LEU A 151 -12.21 1.47 -12.74
N PRO A 152 -12.76 2.59 -13.25
CA PRO A 152 -12.19 3.27 -14.41
C PRO A 152 -10.70 3.60 -14.20
N ASP A 153 -9.92 3.61 -15.28
CA ASP A 153 -8.45 3.78 -15.22
C ASP A 153 -8.00 5.10 -14.55
N ASP A 154 -8.81 6.16 -14.65
CA ASP A 154 -8.60 7.46 -14.02
C ASP A 154 -9.07 7.54 -12.56
N GLN A 155 -9.75 6.50 -12.05
CA GLN A 155 -10.38 6.47 -10.73
C GLN A 155 -9.76 5.45 -9.76
N TRP A 156 -8.54 4.98 -10.03
CA TRP A 156 -7.83 4.05 -9.14
C TRP A 156 -7.74 4.55 -7.69
N HIS A 157 -7.67 5.87 -7.47
CA HIS A 157 -7.58 6.48 -6.15
C HIS A 157 -8.79 6.15 -5.24
N ARG A 158 -9.92 5.71 -5.83
CA ARG A 158 -11.07 5.19 -5.07
C ARG A 158 -10.75 3.89 -4.32
N ALA A 159 -9.69 3.18 -4.67
CA ALA A 159 -9.18 2.08 -3.84
C ALA A 159 -8.79 2.57 -2.43
N LEU A 160 -8.34 3.82 -2.28
CA LEU A 160 -8.05 4.44 -0.98
C LEU A 160 -9.32 4.74 -0.16
N ASP A 161 -10.49 4.83 -0.80
CA ASP A 161 -11.77 4.94 -0.07
C ASP A 161 -12.12 3.60 0.63
N VAL A 162 -11.58 2.48 0.14
CA VAL A 162 -11.74 1.14 0.72
C VAL A 162 -10.56 0.77 1.60
N LEU A 163 -9.33 1.10 1.21
CA LEU A 163 -8.07 0.71 1.85
C LEU A 163 -7.10 1.92 2.00
N PRO A 164 -7.44 2.95 2.80
CA PRO A 164 -6.57 4.09 3.09
C PRO A 164 -5.24 3.71 3.76
N GLU A 165 -5.12 2.48 4.27
CA GLU A 165 -3.87 1.93 4.78
C GLU A 165 -2.81 1.75 3.70
N LEU A 166 -3.15 1.79 2.41
CA LEU A 166 -2.16 1.77 1.31
C LEU A 166 -1.14 2.91 1.40
N VAL A 167 -1.51 4.04 2.00
CA VAL A 167 -0.69 5.27 2.04
C VAL A 167 -0.29 5.65 3.47
N GLY A 168 -0.29 4.72 4.43
CA GLY A 168 0.12 5.02 5.79
C GLY A 168 0.36 3.78 6.63
N TYR A 169 1.05 3.93 7.76
CA TYR A 169 1.29 2.82 8.69
C TYR A 169 1.47 3.30 10.13
N SER A 170 1.39 2.34 11.04
CA SER A 170 1.42 2.58 12.48
C SER A 170 2.65 3.36 12.95
N GLY A 171 2.42 4.42 13.72
CA GLY A 171 3.46 5.11 14.51
C GLY A 171 4.33 6.09 13.72
N ARG A 172 3.90 6.52 12.53
CA ARG A 172 4.63 7.49 11.71
C ARG A 172 3.71 8.61 11.23
N THR A 173 4.33 9.75 10.99
CA THR A 173 3.66 10.88 10.33
C THR A 173 3.39 10.52 8.87
N ARG A 174 2.35 11.10 8.30
CA ARG A 174 1.98 10.80 6.90
C ARG A 174 3.05 11.27 5.92
N LEU A 175 3.61 12.43 6.17
CA LEU A 175 4.78 12.92 5.47
C LEU A 175 6.01 12.80 6.36
N PRO A 176 7.19 12.47 5.81
CA PRO A 176 8.41 12.42 6.58
C PRO A 176 8.73 13.79 7.17
N ASN A 177 9.03 13.84 8.46
CA ASN A 177 9.47 15.07 9.10
C ASN A 177 11.01 15.21 9.07
N ALA A 178 11.53 16.37 9.47
CA ALA A 178 12.97 16.67 9.42
C ALA A 178 13.83 15.69 10.24
N GLU A 179 13.31 15.19 11.37
CA GLU A 179 14.02 14.24 12.24
C GLU A 179 14.10 12.85 11.58
N GLU A 180 13.02 12.41 10.94
CA GLU A 180 12.99 11.16 10.20
C GLU A 180 13.94 11.18 9.00
N LEU A 181 13.93 12.27 8.23
CA LEU A 181 14.88 12.47 7.13
C LEU A 181 16.34 12.49 7.62
N ALA A 182 16.61 13.11 8.77
CA ALA A 182 17.96 13.13 9.36
C ALA A 182 18.40 11.73 9.84
N THR A 183 17.48 10.96 10.41
CA THR A 183 17.73 9.57 10.85
C THR A 183 18.05 8.69 9.65
N THR A 184 17.26 8.77 8.57
CA THR A 184 17.52 8.00 7.35
C THR A 184 18.87 8.34 6.74
N ARG A 185 19.22 9.64 6.67
CA ARG A 185 20.54 10.08 6.22
C ARG A 185 21.66 9.48 7.05
N SER A 186 21.50 9.47 8.37
CA SER A 186 22.50 8.91 9.30
C SER A 186 22.64 7.40 9.14
N MET A 187 21.55 6.67 8.90
CA MET A 187 21.59 5.24 8.60
C MET A 187 22.33 4.97 7.29
N ALA A 188 22.04 5.75 6.26
CA ALA A 188 22.72 5.63 4.97
C ALA A 188 24.24 5.89 5.11
N ASP A 189 24.64 6.87 5.91
CA ASP A 189 26.04 7.11 6.26
C ASP A 189 26.70 5.95 7.02
N LEU A 190 25.97 5.29 7.93
CA LEU A 190 26.47 4.12 8.65
C LEU A 190 26.70 2.93 7.72
N PHE A 191 25.74 2.64 6.83
CA PHE A 191 25.88 1.58 5.83
C PHE A 191 27.11 1.80 4.95
N ARG A 192 27.31 3.04 4.49
CA ARG A 192 28.50 3.46 3.74
C ARG A 192 29.80 3.15 4.48
N SER A 193 29.85 3.43 5.79
CA SER A 193 31.07 3.20 6.58
C SER A 193 31.36 1.72 6.86
N SER A 194 30.32 0.88 6.88
CA SER A 194 30.41 -0.52 7.30
C SER A 194 30.71 -1.48 6.15
N HIS A 195 30.43 -1.07 4.91
CA HIS A 195 30.60 -1.91 3.72
C HIS A 195 31.39 -1.23 2.59
N PRO A 196 32.64 -0.81 2.83
CA PRO A 196 33.48 -0.20 1.80
C PRO A 196 33.84 -1.16 0.65
N ASP A 197 33.74 -2.48 0.87
CA ASP A 197 34.17 -3.52 -0.08
C ASP A 197 33.03 -4.12 -0.92
N LEU A 198 31.76 -3.78 -0.63
CA LEU A 198 30.63 -4.04 -1.54
C LEU A 198 30.62 -3.04 -2.73
N ILE A 199 31.58 -2.12 -2.74
CA ILE A 199 31.92 -1.21 -3.83
C ILE A 199 32.73 -2.01 -4.87
N ASP A 200 32.06 -2.91 -5.58
CA ASP A 200 32.63 -3.52 -6.79
C ASP A 200 32.65 -2.47 -7.92
N GLU A 201 33.84 -2.24 -8.50
CA GLU A 201 34.14 -1.22 -9.51
C GLU A 201 33.27 -1.31 -10.77
N ASN A 202 32.56 -2.42 -11.01
CA ASN A 202 31.71 -2.59 -12.19
C ASN A 202 30.20 -2.52 -11.92
N TYR A 203 29.74 -2.61 -10.67
CA TYR A 203 28.30 -2.61 -10.35
C TYR A 203 27.81 -1.24 -9.84
N TYR A 204 28.67 -0.51 -9.12
CA TYR A 204 28.38 0.84 -8.61
C TYR A 204 29.00 1.97 -9.44
N SER A 205 29.84 1.71 -10.44
CA SER A 205 30.48 2.79 -11.22
C SER A 205 29.52 3.61 -12.09
N SER A 206 28.29 3.12 -12.33
CA SER A 206 27.20 3.89 -12.93
C SER A 206 26.35 4.67 -11.92
N LEU A 207 26.51 4.42 -10.62
CA LEU A 207 25.74 5.01 -9.53
C LEU A 207 26.64 5.94 -8.72
N SER A 208 26.56 7.24 -8.98
CA SER A 208 27.26 8.21 -8.14
C SER A 208 26.82 8.11 -6.67
N GLN A 209 27.74 8.35 -5.73
CA GLN A 209 27.53 8.25 -4.28
C GLN A 209 26.35 9.09 -3.75
N GLU A 210 26.03 10.19 -4.44
CA GLU A 210 24.92 11.09 -4.13
C GLU A 210 23.55 10.45 -4.43
N ASN A 211 23.48 9.54 -5.41
CA ASN A 211 22.23 8.88 -5.81
C ASN A 211 21.76 7.86 -4.75
N VAL A 212 22.66 7.03 -4.21
CA VAL A 212 22.30 6.00 -3.20
C VAL A 212 21.69 6.63 -1.94
N LEU A 213 22.22 7.78 -1.51
CA LEU A 213 21.73 8.50 -0.33
C LEU A 213 20.34 9.09 -0.57
N ASP A 214 20.15 9.76 -1.70
CA ASP A 214 18.84 10.32 -2.06
C ASP A 214 17.80 9.21 -2.26
N ASP A 215 18.22 8.06 -2.78
CA ASP A 215 17.39 6.89 -3.01
C ASP A 215 16.96 6.21 -1.70
N LEU A 216 17.85 6.08 -0.72
CA LEU A 216 17.51 5.57 0.62
C LEU A 216 16.61 6.54 1.40
N VAL A 217 16.84 7.84 1.23
CA VAL A 217 15.98 8.90 1.83
C VAL A 217 14.59 8.88 1.22
N LEU A 218 14.49 8.79 -0.10
CA LEU A 218 13.21 8.67 -0.81
C LEU A 218 12.53 7.33 -0.50
N TYR A 219 13.31 6.25 -0.42
CA TYR A 219 12.83 4.93 -0.02
C TYR A 219 12.16 4.98 1.35
N GLU A 220 12.86 5.40 2.42
CA GLU A 220 12.24 5.48 3.75
C GLU A 220 11.06 6.45 3.81
N ALA A 221 11.10 7.52 3.02
CA ALA A 221 10.00 8.46 2.91
C ALA A 221 8.74 7.86 2.23
N GLN A 222 8.88 6.84 1.37
CA GLN A 222 7.85 6.46 0.39
C GLN A 222 7.71 4.94 0.19
N ARG A 223 7.97 4.12 1.22
CA ARG A 223 8.12 2.64 1.19
C ARG A 223 6.94 1.79 0.67
N ARG A 224 6.03 2.31 -0.17
CA ARG A 224 4.96 1.52 -0.81
C ARG A 224 4.80 1.84 -2.27
N TRP A 225 5.09 0.83 -3.06
CA TRP A 225 4.83 0.81 -4.49
C TRP A 225 3.43 0.23 -4.70
N LEU A 226 2.67 0.86 -5.61
CA LEU A 226 1.38 0.36 -6.05
C LEU A 226 1.46 0.11 -7.56
N ALA A 227 1.47 -1.16 -7.97
CA ALA A 227 1.29 -1.54 -9.36
C ALA A 227 -0.21 -1.68 -9.65
N ILE A 228 -0.68 -1.09 -10.73
CA ILE A 228 -2.08 -1.14 -11.15
C ILE A 228 -2.17 -1.94 -12.44
N ALA A 229 -2.95 -3.02 -12.40
CA ALA A 229 -3.38 -3.76 -13.57
C ALA A 229 -4.68 -3.14 -14.09
N ASN A 230 -4.53 -2.17 -14.98
CA ASN A 230 -5.64 -1.40 -15.57
C ASN A 230 -6.00 -1.95 -16.95
N ARG A 231 -6.89 -1.29 -17.70
CA ARG A 231 -7.27 -1.78 -19.03
C ARG A 231 -6.08 -1.92 -19.97
N ASP A 232 -5.20 -0.92 -19.98
CA ASP A 232 -4.01 -0.89 -20.84
C ASP A 232 -3.03 -2.04 -20.57
N SER A 233 -3.02 -2.57 -19.34
CA SER A 233 -2.26 -3.77 -18.99
C SER A 233 -2.72 -5.00 -19.80
N PHE A 234 -4.01 -5.10 -20.11
CA PHE A 234 -4.61 -6.27 -20.76
C PHE A 234 -4.85 -6.08 -22.26
N GLU A 235 -5.30 -4.90 -22.68
CA GLU A 235 -5.93 -4.65 -23.98
C GLU A 235 -5.09 -3.78 -24.92
N SER A 236 -3.75 -3.84 -24.84
CA SER A 236 -2.90 -3.02 -25.71
C SER A 236 -3.25 -3.15 -27.20
N GLU A 237 -3.60 -2.03 -27.84
CA GLU A 237 -3.84 -1.94 -29.28
C GLU A 237 -2.55 -2.02 -30.13
N ASP A 238 -1.38 -1.93 -29.48
CA ASP A 238 -0.09 -2.05 -30.15
C ASP A 238 0.45 -3.48 -29.97
N GLU A 239 0.55 -4.22 -31.10
CA GLU A 239 1.08 -5.59 -31.18
C GLU A 239 2.53 -5.71 -30.67
N ASN A 240 3.24 -4.60 -30.49
CA ASN A 240 4.60 -4.56 -29.94
C ASN A 240 4.66 -4.08 -28.49
N LYS A 241 3.52 -3.72 -27.86
CA LYS A 241 3.53 -3.31 -26.46
C LYS A 241 3.57 -4.55 -25.58
N VAL A 242 4.62 -4.59 -24.77
CA VAL A 242 4.81 -5.61 -23.73
C VAL A 242 3.81 -5.36 -22.60
N ASP A 243 3.21 -6.42 -22.09
CA ASP A 243 2.34 -6.41 -20.91
C ASP A 243 2.99 -5.59 -19.77
N SER A 244 2.27 -4.63 -19.21
CA SER A 244 2.82 -3.74 -18.18
C SER A 244 1.77 -3.33 -17.15
N PHE A 245 2.21 -3.15 -15.92
CA PHE A 245 1.45 -2.51 -14.86
C PHE A 245 1.80 -1.03 -14.80
N ARG A 246 0.82 -0.19 -14.50
CA ARG A 246 1.08 1.21 -14.13
C ARG A 246 1.63 1.24 -12.71
N LEU A 247 2.89 1.61 -12.56
CA LEU A 247 3.60 1.70 -11.29
C LEU A 247 3.46 3.10 -10.68
N LEU A 248 2.93 3.17 -9.47
CA LEU A 248 2.77 4.40 -8.71
C LEU A 248 3.61 4.37 -7.44
N MET A 249 4.20 5.52 -7.14
CA MET A 249 4.76 5.83 -5.85
C MET A 249 3.95 6.96 -5.22
N LEU A 250 3.36 6.66 -4.06
CA LEU A 250 2.43 7.54 -3.37
C LEU A 250 3.07 8.19 -2.14
N ASP A 251 2.68 9.44 -1.84
CA ASP A 251 2.95 10.03 -0.53
C ASP A 251 1.97 9.51 0.53
N GLY A 252 2.13 9.95 1.79
CA GLY A 252 1.25 9.51 2.88
C GLY A 252 -0.22 9.91 2.74
N HIS A 253 -0.56 10.82 1.84
CA HIS A 253 -1.92 11.26 1.57
C HIS A 253 -2.52 10.57 0.33
N GLY A 254 -1.71 9.81 -0.41
CA GLY A 254 -2.10 9.17 -1.66
C GLY A 254 -1.92 10.03 -2.91
N ASN A 255 -1.16 11.12 -2.83
CA ASN A 255 -0.76 11.85 -4.02
C ASN A 255 0.35 11.09 -4.75
N ILE A 256 0.30 11.12 -6.09
CA ILE A 256 1.35 10.53 -6.93
C ILE A 256 2.60 11.40 -6.81
N VAL A 257 3.67 10.82 -6.27
CA VAL A 257 5.00 11.44 -6.26
C VAL A 257 5.76 11.10 -7.54
N LYS A 258 5.67 9.84 -7.97
CA LYS A 258 6.21 9.39 -9.24
C LYS A 258 5.34 8.28 -9.85
N GLU A 259 5.45 8.15 -11.15
CA GLU A 259 4.68 7.24 -11.98
C GLU A 259 5.52 6.72 -13.13
N SER A 260 5.30 5.46 -13.49
CA SER A 260 5.87 4.78 -14.65
C SER A 260 5.02 3.58 -15.04
N ASP A 261 5.44 2.88 -16.07
CA ASP A 261 5.07 1.49 -16.33
C ASP A 261 6.16 0.56 -15.79
N ILE A 262 5.77 -0.65 -15.40
CA ILE A 262 6.67 -1.74 -15.03
C ILE A 262 6.20 -3.04 -15.67
N TRP A 263 7.12 -3.81 -16.23
CA TRP A 263 6.80 -5.14 -16.74
C TRP A 263 6.73 -6.15 -15.59
N PRO A 264 5.85 -7.16 -15.67
CA PRO A 264 5.76 -8.21 -14.65
C PRO A 264 7.13 -8.79 -14.26
N GLU A 265 8.01 -9.01 -15.25
CA GLU A 265 9.35 -9.61 -15.10
C GLU A 265 10.34 -8.68 -14.37
N GLU A 266 10.05 -7.38 -14.32
CA GLU A 266 10.90 -6.39 -13.65
C GLU A 266 10.51 -6.17 -12.18
N ILE A 267 9.35 -6.66 -11.73
CA ILE A 267 8.90 -6.57 -10.33
C ILE A 267 9.95 -7.12 -9.33
N PRO A 268 10.57 -8.31 -9.54
CA PRO A 268 11.63 -8.79 -8.66
C PRO A 268 12.82 -7.83 -8.58
N MET A 269 13.12 -7.13 -9.68
CA MET A 269 14.21 -6.15 -9.71
C MET A 269 13.84 -4.87 -8.95
N LEU A 270 12.60 -4.39 -9.11
CA LEU A 270 12.07 -3.22 -8.40
C LEU A 270 12.20 -3.37 -6.88
N LEU A 271 11.83 -4.53 -6.35
CA LEU A 271 11.87 -4.78 -4.90
C LEU A 271 13.28 -4.69 -4.31
N ASN A 272 14.30 -5.04 -5.11
CA ASN A 272 15.71 -4.95 -4.73
C ASN A 272 16.35 -3.60 -5.10
N THR A 273 15.60 -2.69 -5.73
CA THR A 273 16.13 -1.43 -6.30
C THR A 273 16.64 -0.44 -5.25
N PRO A 274 15.98 -0.27 -4.08
CA PRO A 274 16.48 0.58 -3.01
C PRO A 274 17.83 0.12 -2.46
N ASP A 275 17.99 -1.18 -2.23
CA ASP A 275 19.24 -1.80 -1.78
C ASP A 275 20.35 -1.68 -2.83
N ARG A 276 19.97 -1.45 -4.09
CA ARG A 276 20.88 -1.25 -5.22
C ARG A 276 21.11 0.22 -5.58
N GLY A 277 20.46 1.18 -4.90
CA GLY A 277 20.59 2.62 -5.19
C GLY A 277 20.22 3.01 -6.63
N GLN A 278 19.21 2.36 -7.20
CA GLN A 278 18.78 2.52 -8.60
C GLN A 278 17.45 3.28 -8.73
N PHE A 279 17.03 4.03 -7.70
CA PHE A 279 15.71 4.67 -7.65
C PHE A 279 15.57 5.85 -8.63
N ARG A 280 16.67 6.30 -9.23
CA ARG A 280 16.71 7.32 -10.31
C ARG A 280 16.79 6.73 -11.71
N ASP A 281 16.80 5.41 -11.86
CA ASP A 281 16.94 4.79 -13.17
C ASP A 281 15.78 5.24 -14.09
N SER A 282 16.13 5.98 -15.14
CA SER A 282 15.18 6.54 -16.10
C SER A 282 14.42 5.46 -16.87
N ARG A 283 14.85 4.20 -16.79
CA ARG A 283 14.11 3.05 -17.32
C ARG A 283 12.73 2.89 -16.65
N TRP A 284 12.59 3.35 -15.41
CA TRP A 284 11.33 3.26 -14.66
C TRP A 284 10.72 4.62 -14.34
N TRP A 285 11.12 5.70 -15.01
CA TRP A 285 10.52 7.02 -14.76
C TRP A 285 10.43 7.86 -16.03
N VAL A 286 9.22 8.30 -16.35
CA VAL A 286 9.03 9.33 -17.38
C VAL A 286 9.57 10.65 -16.85
N PHE A 287 10.63 11.19 -17.47
CA PHE A 287 11.16 12.52 -17.15
C PHE A 287 10.07 13.58 -17.30
N GLY A 288 9.54 14.11 -16.20
CA GLY A 288 8.53 15.17 -16.26
C GLY A 288 8.01 15.69 -14.93
N ALA A 289 7.89 14.86 -13.89
CA ALA A 289 7.40 15.34 -12.59
C ALA A 289 8.58 15.73 -11.67
N LYS A 290 8.97 17.01 -11.70
CA LYS A 290 9.72 17.60 -10.59
C LYS A 290 8.78 17.67 -9.38
N ALA A 291 8.78 16.63 -8.55
CA ALA A 291 8.27 16.76 -7.19
C ALA A 291 9.13 17.83 -6.50
N ARG A 292 8.55 19.00 -6.22
CA ARG A 292 9.11 19.92 -5.23
C ARG A 292 9.03 19.21 -3.89
N LEU A 293 10.16 18.66 -3.45
CA LEU A 293 10.37 18.33 -2.05
C LEU A 293 10.27 19.66 -1.28
N TYR A 294 9.32 19.75 -0.34
CA TYR A 294 9.24 20.82 0.64
C TYR A 294 10.14 20.50 1.83
#